data_AF-A0A9E0FRB3-F1
#
_entry.id   AF-A0A9E0FRB3-F1
#
_cell.length_a   1.000
_cell.length_b   1.000
_cell.length_c   1.000
_cell.angle_alpha   90.00
_cell.angle_beta   90.00
_cell.angle_gamma   90.00
#
_symmetry.space_group_name_H-M   'P 1'
#
loop_
_entity.id
_entity.type
_entity.pdbx_description
1 polymer ?
#
loop_
_entity_poly.entity_id
_entity_poly.type
_entity_poly.pdbx_seq_one_letter_code
_entity_poly.pdbx_strand_id
1 'polypeptide(L)'
;MHHFSATYYSKLFRNYRQIPATAYHELMRYYEQNEAAILQLDFDEYFELLWKYSDALFETGTYRKYLLMADALITTTIEQNIRQFQQQDIFKHVLFRKAAAHYNLMEYTQAERILLELIRLYPDDVLLVRFLKKCRYYQFPAYVKICRAACIAFSFLAAAIICVQILVIRPIFEAWINTFDLAYIVTLGVAIIAVLGADFAHRLHIERTANAFVHSAKQAKLRKMNKLVISALLCSSLLVHCTSENTVRPEKVQQAVMAKIALEQQQQLQTCRKATWEKANAFVDSVLLSRAKTDTTGFYSYRPQKPIKPTILTADSTPVQPLFK
;
A
#
# COMPACT_ATOMS: atom_id res chain seq x y z
N MET A 1 30.57 6.68 7.74
CA MET A 1 31.74 6.99 6.89
C MET A 1 31.71 5.99 5.74
N HIS A 2 31.14 6.39 4.59
CA HIS A 2 31.26 5.61 3.36
C HIS A 2 32.58 6.01 2.69
N HIS A 3 33.43 5.02 2.43
CA HIS A 3 34.70 5.22 1.73
C HIS A 3 34.40 5.65 0.29
N PHE A 4 34.70 6.90 -0.03
CA PHE A 4 34.85 7.38 -1.40
C PHE A 4 36.22 6.93 -1.93
N SER A 5 36.24 6.02 -2.89
CA SER A 5 37.34 5.72 -3.83
C SER A 5 36.72 4.87 -4.96
N ALA A 6 36.70 5.21 -6.25
CA ALA A 6 37.49 6.15 -7.03
C ALA A 6 36.71 6.72 -8.26
N THR A 7 37.23 7.84 -8.75
CA THR A 7 36.76 8.87 -9.69
C THR A 7 36.30 8.43 -11.11
N TYR A 8 36.07 7.14 -11.38
CA TYR A 8 35.69 6.67 -12.73
C TYR A 8 34.36 5.90 -12.71
N TYR A 9 33.26 6.62 -12.97
CA TYR A 9 31.98 5.98 -13.29
C TYR A 9 32.13 5.06 -14.51
N SER A 10 31.48 3.91 -14.49
CA SER A 10 31.47 2.99 -15.63
C SER A 10 30.93 3.68 -16.89
N LYS A 11 31.42 3.25 -18.06
CA LYS A 11 30.96 3.81 -19.35
C LYS A 11 29.44 3.62 -19.53
N LEU A 12 28.91 2.50 -19.04
CA LEU A 12 27.47 2.21 -19.04
C LEU A 12 26.70 3.22 -18.20
N PHE A 13 27.14 3.47 -16.97
CA PHE A 13 26.50 4.45 -16.09
C PHE A 13 26.49 5.86 -16.69
N ARG A 14 27.61 6.29 -17.29
CA ARG A 14 27.71 7.61 -17.94
C ARG A 14 26.74 7.75 -19.11
N ASN A 15 26.67 6.74 -19.97
CA ASN A 15 25.77 6.71 -21.11
C ASN A 15 24.30 6.73 -20.64
N TYR A 16 23.97 5.97 -19.60
CA TYR A 16 22.63 5.98 -19.02
C TYR A 16 22.25 7.36 -18.47
N ARG A 17 23.18 8.05 -17.79
CA ARG A 17 22.96 9.39 -17.23
C ARG A 17 22.78 10.48 -18.27
N GLN A 18 23.24 10.27 -19.52
CA GLN A 18 23.01 11.19 -20.63
C GLN A 18 21.57 11.15 -21.13
N ILE A 19 20.85 10.06 -20.89
CA ILE A 19 19.43 9.94 -21.27
C ILE A 19 18.62 10.89 -20.36
N PRO A 20 17.77 11.76 -20.93
CA PRO A 20 16.97 12.68 -20.13
C PRO A 20 16.00 11.90 -19.23
N ALA A 21 15.84 12.37 -17.98
CA ALA A 21 15.03 11.69 -16.96
C ALA A 21 13.55 11.52 -17.35
N THR A 22 13.06 12.29 -18.31
CA THR A 22 11.68 12.22 -18.83
C THR A 22 11.51 11.22 -19.97
N ALA A 23 12.60 10.73 -20.59
CA ALA A 23 12.54 9.77 -21.68
C ALA A 23 12.44 8.33 -21.14
N TYR A 24 11.30 8.02 -20.49
CA TYR A 24 11.09 6.75 -19.81
C TYR A 24 11.26 5.53 -20.72
N HIS A 25 10.80 5.59 -21.97
CA HIS A 25 10.97 4.49 -22.93
C HIS A 25 12.43 4.23 -23.31
N GLU A 26 13.24 5.28 -23.43
CA GLU A 26 14.67 5.16 -23.74
C GLU A 26 15.44 4.59 -22.55
N LEU A 27 15.13 5.06 -21.34
CA LEU A 27 15.69 4.52 -20.09
C LEU A 27 15.39 3.03 -19.94
N MET A 28 14.13 2.63 -20.19
CA MET A 28 13.72 1.23 -20.16
C MET A 28 14.48 0.40 -21.19
N ARG A 29 14.48 0.85 -22.45
CA ARG A 29 15.16 0.12 -23.53
C ARG A 29 16.65 -0.03 -23.27
N TYR A 30 17.31 1.02 -22.78
CA TYR A 30 18.74 0.97 -22.47
C TYR A 30 19.03 -0.02 -21.34
N TYR A 31 18.20 -0.02 -20.29
CA TYR A 31 18.36 -0.95 -19.18
C TYR A 31 18.17 -2.41 -19.64
N GLU A 32 17.08 -2.70 -20.36
CA GLU A 32 16.77 -4.05 -20.86
C GLU A 32 17.84 -4.57 -21.83
N GLN A 33 18.44 -3.70 -22.65
CA GLN A 33 19.52 -4.10 -23.57
C GLN A 33 20.84 -4.41 -22.88
N ASN A 34 21.09 -3.85 -21.70
CA ASN A 34 22.36 -3.95 -20.98
C ASN A 34 22.23 -4.66 -19.62
N GLU A 35 21.11 -5.35 -19.36
CA GLU A 35 20.77 -5.92 -18.06
C GLU A 35 21.90 -6.78 -17.46
N ALA A 36 22.46 -7.70 -18.26
CA ALA A 36 23.54 -8.58 -17.83
C ALA A 36 24.81 -7.83 -17.41
N ALA A 37 25.11 -6.70 -18.07
CA ALA A 37 26.26 -5.88 -17.74
C ALA A 37 25.98 -4.96 -16.54
N ILE A 38 24.73 -4.50 -16.39
CA ILE A 38 24.29 -3.67 -15.26
C ILE A 38 24.37 -4.46 -13.95
N LEU A 39 24.06 -5.76 -13.97
CA LEU A 39 24.18 -6.64 -12.80
C LEU A 39 25.63 -6.80 -12.29
N GLN A 40 26.63 -6.48 -13.11
CA GLN A 40 28.05 -6.57 -12.75
C GLN A 40 28.62 -5.22 -12.29
N LEU A 41 27.83 -4.14 -12.28
CA LEU A 41 28.26 -2.83 -11.84
C LEU A 41 28.47 -2.79 -10.32
N ASP A 42 29.22 -1.78 -9.89
CA ASP A 42 29.31 -1.48 -8.46
C ASP A 42 27.94 -1.13 -7.90
N PHE A 43 27.75 -1.43 -6.61
CA PHE A 43 26.45 -1.38 -5.96
C PHE A 43 25.74 -0.04 -6.11
N ASP A 44 26.47 1.07 -5.91
CA ASP A 44 25.90 2.42 -5.99
C ASP A 44 25.39 2.75 -7.39
N GLU A 45 26.16 2.37 -8.42
CA GLU A 45 25.77 2.56 -9.82
C GLU A 45 24.57 1.67 -10.19
N TYR A 46 24.65 0.39 -9.83
CA TYR A 46 23.57 -0.57 -10.05
C TYR A 46 22.26 -0.10 -9.42
N PHE A 47 22.31 0.32 -8.15
CA PHE A 47 21.14 0.75 -7.39
C PHE A 47 20.47 1.99 -8.01
N GLU A 48 21.26 2.99 -8.45
CA GLU A 48 20.71 4.17 -9.12
C GLU A 48 20.04 3.83 -10.45
N LEU A 49 20.64 2.93 -11.24
CA LEU A 49 20.05 2.45 -12.50
C LEU A 49 18.76 1.68 -12.25
N LEU A 50 18.76 0.77 -11.27
CA LEU A 50 17.58 -0.01 -10.90
C LEU A 50 16.45 0.90 -10.41
N TRP A 51 16.76 1.90 -9.59
CA TRP A 51 15.81 2.91 -9.14
C TRP A 51 15.15 3.63 -10.33
N LYS A 52 15.96 4.23 -11.21
CA LYS A 52 15.46 4.98 -12.38
C LYS A 52 14.69 4.10 -13.36
N TYR A 53 15.12 2.86 -13.55
CA TYR A 53 14.41 1.88 -14.36
C TYR A 53 13.05 1.53 -13.76
N SER A 54 12.98 1.30 -12.45
CA SER A 54 11.71 1.04 -11.77
C SER A 54 10.76 2.23 -11.86
N ASP A 55 11.28 3.46 -11.75
CA ASP A 55 10.48 4.67 -11.91
C ASP A 55 9.92 4.76 -13.33
N ALA A 56 10.75 4.52 -14.35
CA ALA A 56 10.31 4.50 -15.75
C ALA A 56 9.25 3.43 -16.02
N LEU A 57 9.38 2.23 -15.43
CA LEU A 57 8.37 1.16 -15.53
C LEU A 57 7.03 1.58 -14.93
N PHE A 58 7.05 2.31 -13.81
CA PHE A 58 5.83 2.80 -13.17
C PHE A 58 5.16 3.89 -14.02
N GLU A 59 5.92 4.89 -14.46
CA GLU A 59 5.40 6.03 -15.23
C GLU A 59 4.89 5.62 -16.63
N THR A 60 5.48 4.59 -17.25
CA THR A 60 4.97 4.01 -18.52
C THR A 60 3.77 3.08 -18.34
N GLY A 61 3.35 2.80 -17.11
CA GLY A 61 2.22 1.92 -16.82
C GLY A 61 2.53 0.42 -16.94
N THR A 62 3.80 0.03 -17.00
CA THR A 62 4.22 -1.38 -17.09
C THR A 62 4.23 -2.04 -15.69
N TYR A 63 3.08 -2.01 -15.02
CA TYR A 63 2.94 -2.32 -13.58
C TYR A 63 3.39 -3.74 -13.20
N ARG A 64 3.19 -4.74 -14.06
CA ARG A 64 3.61 -6.12 -13.75
C ARG A 64 5.13 -6.27 -13.63
N LYS A 65 5.88 -5.68 -14.56
CA LYS A 65 7.35 -5.66 -14.47
C LYS A 65 7.81 -4.81 -13.29
N TYR A 66 7.13 -3.68 -13.05
CA TYR A 66 7.40 -2.85 -11.88
C TYR A 66 7.27 -3.63 -10.57
N LEU A 67 6.24 -4.45 -10.38
CA LEU A 67 6.06 -5.24 -9.16
C LEU A 67 7.25 -6.18 -8.89
N LEU A 68 7.82 -6.80 -9.94
CA LEU A 68 9.01 -7.64 -9.82
C LEU A 68 10.24 -6.82 -9.41
N MET A 69 10.42 -5.65 -10.02
CA MET A 69 11.54 -4.75 -9.71
C MET A 69 11.40 -4.09 -8.33
N ALA A 70 10.17 -3.81 -7.89
CA ALA A 70 9.88 -3.26 -6.58
C ALA A 70 10.26 -4.24 -5.46
N ASP A 71 9.99 -5.54 -5.66
CA ASP A 71 10.44 -6.58 -4.73
C ASP A 71 11.98 -6.62 -4.63
N ALA A 72 12.68 -6.59 -5.77
CA ALA A 72 14.14 -6.52 -5.79
C ALA A 72 14.66 -5.27 -5.07
N LEU A 73 14.11 -4.09 -5.35
CA LEU A 73 14.47 -2.84 -4.67
C LEU A 73 14.24 -2.88 -3.17
N ILE A 74 13.11 -3.43 -2.71
CA ILE A 74 12.83 -3.58 -1.28
C ILE A 74 13.88 -4.48 -0.63
N THR A 75 14.19 -5.62 -1.22
CA THR A 75 15.23 -6.53 -0.71
C THR A 75 16.58 -5.83 -0.62
N THR A 76 17.01 -5.20 -1.71
CA THR A 76 18.30 -4.51 -1.78
C THR A 76 18.41 -3.36 -0.77
N THR A 77 17.34 -2.58 -0.59
CA THR A 77 17.32 -1.47 0.39
C THR A 77 17.40 -1.95 1.83
N ILE A 78 16.76 -3.08 2.14
CA ILE A 78 16.83 -3.70 3.47
C ILE A 78 18.22 -4.25 3.74
N GLU A 79 18.79 -5.00 2.80
CA GLU A 79 20.12 -5.62 2.92
C GLU A 79 21.21 -4.58 3.15
N GLN A 80 21.17 -3.48 2.41
CA GLN A 80 22.15 -2.40 2.49
C GLN A 80 21.76 -1.31 3.51
N ASN A 81 20.62 -1.47 4.20
CA ASN A 81 20.11 -0.55 5.22
C ASN A 81 20.04 0.91 4.74
N ILE A 82 19.63 1.11 3.49
CA ILE A 82 19.51 2.44 2.87
C ILE A 82 18.18 3.04 3.27
N ARG A 83 18.20 4.00 4.19
CA ARG A 83 16.98 4.64 4.71
C ARG A 83 16.53 5.84 3.88
N GLN A 84 17.45 6.54 3.25
CA GLN A 84 17.18 7.78 2.53
C GLN A 84 17.96 7.81 1.22
N PHE A 85 17.28 8.16 0.15
CA PHE A 85 17.87 8.45 -1.16
C PHE A 85 17.12 9.62 -1.77
N GLN A 86 17.85 10.60 -2.31
CA GLN A 86 17.27 11.85 -2.82
C GLN A 86 16.33 12.56 -1.82
N GLN A 87 16.69 12.56 -0.52
CA GLN A 87 15.89 13.15 0.57
C GLN A 87 14.52 12.50 0.82
N GLN A 88 14.23 11.37 0.15
CA GLN A 88 13.01 10.61 0.35
C GLN A 88 13.30 9.28 1.04
N ASP A 89 12.32 8.80 1.81
CA ASP A 89 12.33 7.45 2.35
C ASP A 89 12.02 6.48 1.21
N ILE A 90 13.07 5.79 0.74
CA ILE A 90 12.99 4.83 -0.38
C ILE A 90 11.95 3.77 -0.09
N PHE A 91 12.00 3.21 1.11
CA PHE A 91 11.16 2.09 1.50
C PHE A 91 9.69 2.50 1.44
N LYS A 92 9.37 3.68 1.99
CA LYS A 92 8.03 4.25 1.89
C LYS A 92 7.62 4.50 0.44
N HIS A 93 8.50 5.08 -0.38
CA HIS A 93 8.21 5.41 -1.78
C HIS A 93 7.92 4.17 -2.63
N VAL A 94 8.79 3.14 -2.55
CA VAL A 94 8.64 1.89 -3.31
C VAL A 94 7.38 1.14 -2.86
N LEU A 95 7.12 1.02 -1.56
CA LEU A 95 5.90 0.37 -1.08
C LEU A 95 4.62 1.11 -1.52
N PHE A 96 4.64 2.45 -1.48
CA PHE A 96 3.52 3.24 -1.94
C PHE A 96 3.24 3.02 -3.42
N ARG A 97 4.27 3.09 -4.27
CA ARG A 97 4.15 2.81 -5.70
C ARG A 97 3.79 1.35 -5.99
N LYS A 98 4.26 0.39 -5.19
CA LYS A 98 3.85 -1.02 -5.27
C LYS A 98 2.35 -1.18 -5.01
N ALA A 99 1.81 -0.52 -3.98
CA ALA A 99 0.37 -0.50 -3.73
C ALA A 99 -0.39 0.18 -4.89
N ALA A 100 0.15 1.26 -5.46
CA ALA A 100 -0.43 1.93 -6.62
C ALA A 100 -0.43 1.04 -7.89
N ALA A 101 0.63 0.28 -8.11
CA ALA A 101 0.72 -0.68 -9.21
C ALA A 101 -0.34 -1.78 -9.08
N HIS A 102 -0.51 -2.37 -7.90
CA HIS A 102 -1.60 -3.33 -7.64
C HIS A 102 -2.99 -2.70 -7.83
N TYR A 103 -3.18 -1.45 -7.40
CA TYR A 103 -4.42 -0.72 -7.63
C TYR A 103 -4.73 -0.54 -9.11
N ASN A 104 -3.74 -0.17 -9.92
CA ASN A 104 -3.90 0.01 -11.37
C ASN A 104 -4.13 -1.33 -12.10
N LEU A 105 -3.67 -2.45 -11.53
CA LEU A 105 -3.96 -3.80 -12.00
C LEU A 105 -5.31 -4.35 -11.52
N MET A 106 -6.14 -3.54 -10.83
CA MET A 106 -7.42 -3.93 -10.22
C MET A 106 -7.28 -4.96 -9.08
N GLU A 107 -6.07 -5.17 -8.56
CA GLU A 107 -5.75 -6.09 -7.47
C GLU A 107 -5.91 -5.38 -6.10
N TYR A 108 -7.12 -4.87 -5.86
CA TYR A 108 -7.40 -3.97 -4.72
C TYR A 108 -7.11 -4.59 -3.34
N THR A 109 -7.24 -5.91 -3.21
CA THR A 109 -6.99 -6.63 -1.96
C THR A 109 -5.50 -6.63 -1.60
N GLN A 110 -4.61 -6.75 -2.59
CA GLN A 110 -3.16 -6.67 -2.38
C GLN A 110 -2.72 -5.23 -2.10
N ALA A 111 -3.27 -4.27 -2.86
CA ALA A 111 -3.03 -2.85 -2.60
C ALA A 111 -3.44 -2.45 -1.18
N GLU A 112 -4.60 -2.92 -0.70
CA GLU A 112 -5.06 -2.68 0.68
C GLU A 112 -4.08 -3.23 1.72
N ARG A 113 -3.62 -4.47 1.57
CA ARG A 113 -2.69 -5.09 2.53
C ARG A 113 -1.42 -4.27 2.70
N ILE A 114 -0.80 -3.89 1.59
CA ILE A 114 0.42 -3.06 1.58
C ILE A 114 0.14 -1.70 2.24
N LEU A 115 -1.00 -1.07 1.94
CA LEU A 115 -1.36 0.21 2.54
C LEU A 115 -1.61 0.10 4.06
N LEU A 116 -2.24 -0.96 4.53
CA LEU A 116 -2.45 -1.18 5.96
C LEU A 116 -1.13 -1.32 6.72
N GLU A 117 -0.16 -2.03 6.15
CA GLU A 117 1.18 -2.15 6.70
C GLU A 117 1.91 -0.81 6.67
N LEU A 118 1.82 -0.07 5.56
CA LEU A 118 2.45 1.23 5.42
C LEU A 118 1.88 2.27 6.40
N ILE A 119 0.56 2.26 6.65
CA ILE A 119 -0.10 3.11 7.65
C ILE A 119 0.34 2.75 9.08
N ARG A 120 0.64 1.48 9.38
CA ARG A 120 1.19 1.09 10.70
C ARG A 120 2.57 1.71 10.93
N LEU A 121 3.36 1.87 9.87
CA LEU A 121 4.69 2.49 9.93
C LEU A 121 4.59 4.02 9.98
N TYR A 122 3.75 4.62 9.11
CA TYR A 122 3.58 6.06 8.96
C TYR A 122 2.13 6.50 9.19
N PRO A 123 1.62 6.45 10.44
CA PRO A 123 0.21 6.69 10.73
C PRO A 123 -0.22 8.16 10.58
N ASP A 124 0.75 9.08 10.45
CA ASP A 124 0.50 10.52 10.34
C ASP A 124 0.32 10.99 8.89
N ASP A 125 0.58 10.12 7.92
CA ASP A 125 0.46 10.46 6.51
C ASP A 125 -0.99 10.38 6.01
N VAL A 126 -1.58 11.54 5.72
CA VAL A 126 -2.95 11.69 5.24
C VAL A 126 -3.13 11.08 3.84
N LEU A 127 -2.09 11.08 3.00
CA LEU A 127 -2.16 10.56 1.63
C LEU A 127 -2.40 9.05 1.63
N LEU A 128 -1.74 8.32 2.53
CA LEU A 128 -1.91 6.87 2.69
C LEU A 128 -3.35 6.52 3.09
N VAL A 129 -3.92 7.27 4.02
CA VAL A 129 -5.30 7.05 4.50
C VAL A 129 -6.30 7.35 3.39
N ARG A 130 -6.10 8.44 2.65
CA ARG A 130 -6.95 8.78 1.50
C ARG A 130 -6.88 7.70 0.43
N PHE A 131 -5.68 7.19 0.16
CA PHE A 131 -5.49 6.14 -0.83
C PHE A 131 -6.14 4.81 -0.38
N LEU A 132 -6.00 4.43 0.89
CA LEU A 132 -6.69 3.26 1.45
C LEU A 132 -8.22 3.36 1.32
N LYS A 133 -8.80 4.54 1.63
CA LYS A 133 -10.25 4.78 1.45
C LYS A 133 -10.67 4.58 -0.01
N LYS A 134 -9.86 5.09 -0.94
CA LYS A 134 -10.08 4.90 -2.39
C LYS A 134 -10.02 3.42 -2.76
N CYS A 135 -9.00 2.68 -2.33
CA CYS A 135 -8.89 1.24 -2.60
C CYS A 135 -10.12 0.46 -2.11
N ARG A 136 -10.57 0.71 -0.87
CA ARG A 136 -11.73 0.04 -0.28
C ARG A 136 -13.05 0.40 -0.96
N TYR A 137 -13.17 1.61 -1.48
CA TYR A 137 -14.37 2.03 -2.21
C TYR A 137 -14.59 1.22 -3.50
N TYR A 138 -13.53 0.80 -4.18
CA TYR A 138 -13.62 -0.04 -5.38
C TYR A 138 -13.81 -1.54 -5.07
N GLN A 139 -13.59 -1.95 -3.83
CA GLN A 139 -13.92 -3.31 -3.39
C GLN A 139 -15.41 -3.42 -3.08
N PHE A 140 -16.23 -3.71 -4.10
CA PHE A 140 -17.68 -3.87 -3.91
C PHE A 140 -17.99 -5.10 -3.03
N PRO A 141 -18.47 -4.90 -1.78
CA PRO A 141 -18.81 -6.01 -0.92
C PRO A 141 -20.12 -6.66 -1.39
N ALA A 142 -20.32 -7.92 -1.01
CA ALA A 142 -21.47 -8.71 -1.47
C ALA A 142 -22.83 -8.04 -1.16
N TYR A 143 -22.94 -7.37 -0.01
CA TYR A 143 -24.19 -6.69 0.37
C TYR A 143 -24.58 -5.57 -0.59
N VAL A 144 -23.62 -4.77 -1.09
CA VAL A 144 -23.91 -3.71 -2.07
C VAL A 144 -24.42 -4.31 -3.38
N LYS A 145 -23.86 -5.46 -3.80
CA LYS A 145 -24.30 -6.18 -5.00
C LYS A 145 -25.73 -6.68 -4.83
N ILE A 146 -26.07 -7.24 -3.67
CA ILE A 146 -27.43 -7.71 -3.36
C ILE A 146 -28.41 -6.54 -3.34
N CYS A 147 -28.08 -5.41 -2.71
CA CYS A 147 -28.94 -4.22 -2.71
C CYS A 147 -29.18 -3.67 -4.12
N ARG A 148 -28.15 -3.64 -4.98
CA ARG A 148 -28.31 -3.22 -6.39
C ARG A 148 -29.21 -4.18 -7.17
N ALA A 149 -29.05 -5.49 -6.98
CA ALA A 149 -29.92 -6.48 -7.59
C ALA A 149 -31.38 -6.34 -7.11
N ALA A 150 -31.59 -6.11 -5.83
CA ALA A 150 -32.92 -5.86 -5.26
C ALA A 150 -33.56 -4.59 -5.85
N CYS A 151 -32.79 -3.50 -6.01
CA CYS A 151 -33.30 -2.29 -6.66
C CYS A 151 -33.73 -2.53 -8.11
N ILE A 152 -32.93 -3.28 -8.87
CA ILE A 152 -33.28 -3.66 -10.24
C ILE A 152 -34.59 -4.45 -10.24
N ALA A 153 -34.73 -5.43 -9.33
CA ALA A 153 -35.96 -6.22 -9.19
C ALA A 153 -37.18 -5.36 -8.82
N PHE A 154 -37.06 -4.43 -7.86
CA PHE A 154 -38.14 -3.50 -7.51
C PHE A 154 -38.49 -2.54 -8.65
N SER A 155 -37.51 -2.13 -9.46
CA SER A 155 -37.76 -1.29 -10.63
C SER A 155 -38.57 -2.05 -11.70
N PHE A 156 -38.25 -3.33 -11.93
CA PHE A 156 -39.06 -4.18 -12.80
C PHE A 156 -40.46 -4.43 -12.24
N LEU A 157 -40.61 -4.62 -10.93
CA LEU A 157 -41.92 -4.75 -10.28
C LEU A 157 -42.76 -3.48 -10.48
N ALA A 158 -42.17 -2.30 -10.28
CA ALA A 158 -42.85 -1.02 -10.51
C ALA A 158 -43.29 -0.86 -11.97
N ALA A 159 -42.46 -1.25 -12.93
CA ALA A 159 -42.83 -1.25 -14.34
C ALA A 159 -44.01 -2.20 -14.64
N ALA A 160 -44.03 -3.39 -14.04
CA ALA A 160 -45.13 -4.34 -14.19
C ALA A 160 -46.45 -3.80 -13.60
N ILE A 161 -46.40 -3.11 -12.45
CA ILE A 161 -47.57 -2.45 -11.84
C ILE A 161 -48.16 -1.40 -12.79
N ILE A 162 -47.32 -0.57 -13.41
CA ILE A 162 -47.76 0.44 -14.41
C ILE A 162 -48.43 -0.25 -15.61
N CYS A 163 -47.81 -1.30 -16.15
CA CYS A 163 -48.38 -2.03 -17.29
C CYS A 163 -49.78 -2.57 -16.97
N VAL A 164 -49.97 -3.19 -15.81
CA VAL A 164 -51.28 -3.71 -15.37
C VAL A 164 -52.28 -2.56 -15.17
N GLN A 165 -51.83 -1.45 -14.59
CA GLN A 165 -52.69 -0.28 -14.37
C GLN A 165 -53.23 0.30 -15.68
N ILE A 166 -52.38 0.44 -16.70
CA ILE A 166 -52.78 0.97 -18.00
C ILE A 166 -53.70 0.00 -18.75
N LEU A 167 -53.39 -1.29 -18.74
CA LEU A 167 -54.10 -2.29 -19.54
C LEU A 167 -55.44 -2.74 -18.93
N VAL A 168 -55.53 -2.84 -17.60
CA VAL A 168 -56.67 -3.47 -16.93
C VAL A 168 -57.46 -2.48 -16.07
N ILE A 169 -56.75 -1.66 -15.29
CA ILE A 169 -57.39 -0.88 -14.21
C ILE A 169 -58.06 0.38 -14.77
N ARG A 170 -57.35 1.12 -15.61
CA ARG A 170 -57.90 2.32 -16.27
C ARG A 170 -59.19 2.04 -17.07
N PRO A 171 -59.28 0.96 -17.87
CA PRO A 171 -60.51 0.71 -18.63
C PRO A 171 -61.67 0.13 -17.81
N ILE A 172 -61.40 -0.60 -16.71
CA ILE A 172 -62.45 -1.40 -16.04
C ILE A 172 -62.80 -0.88 -14.63
N PHE A 173 -61.85 -0.27 -13.90
CA PHE A 173 -61.96 -0.01 -12.47
C PHE A 173 -61.44 1.39 -12.07
N GLU A 174 -62.20 2.43 -12.40
CA GLU A 174 -61.83 3.82 -12.07
C GLU A 174 -61.59 4.07 -10.56
N ALA A 175 -62.35 3.40 -9.69
CA ALA A 175 -62.22 3.56 -8.24
C ALA A 175 -60.85 3.11 -7.67
N TRP A 176 -60.14 2.22 -8.37
CA TRP A 176 -58.88 1.64 -7.89
C TRP A 176 -57.63 2.36 -8.38
N ILE A 177 -57.77 3.37 -9.25
CA ILE A 177 -56.66 4.09 -9.87
C ILE A 177 -55.72 4.68 -8.80
N ASN A 178 -56.28 5.37 -7.80
CA ASN A 178 -55.51 6.01 -6.73
C ASN A 178 -54.68 5.02 -5.91
N THR A 179 -55.20 3.83 -5.64
CA THR A 179 -54.50 2.80 -4.87
C THR A 179 -53.27 2.27 -5.62
N PHE A 180 -53.40 2.09 -6.95
CA PHE A 180 -52.29 1.63 -7.79
C PHE A 180 -51.25 2.73 -8.02
N ASP A 181 -51.67 3.98 -8.18
CA ASP A 181 -50.75 5.12 -8.22
C ASP A 181 -49.92 5.20 -6.93
N LEU A 182 -50.56 5.04 -5.77
CA LEU A 182 -49.86 5.00 -4.48
C LEU A 182 -48.88 3.81 -4.41
N ALA A 183 -49.30 2.61 -4.82
CA ALA A 183 -48.45 1.42 -4.79
C ALA A 183 -47.21 1.57 -5.69
N TYR A 184 -47.36 2.18 -6.86
CA TYR A 184 -46.25 2.51 -7.76
C TYR A 184 -45.27 3.49 -7.11
N ILE A 185 -45.78 4.62 -6.59
CA ILE A 185 -44.96 5.66 -5.94
C ILE A 185 -44.18 5.07 -4.75
N VAL A 186 -44.83 4.25 -3.92
CA VAL A 186 -44.19 3.59 -2.78
C VAL A 186 -43.10 2.63 -3.25
N THR A 187 -43.38 1.79 -4.25
CA THR A 187 -42.41 0.80 -4.76
C THR A 187 -41.17 1.48 -5.34
N LEU A 188 -41.37 2.55 -6.13
CA LEU A 188 -40.28 3.33 -6.72
C LEU A 188 -39.50 4.10 -5.64
N GLY A 189 -40.20 4.68 -4.66
CA GLY A 189 -39.59 5.34 -3.51
C GLY A 189 -38.69 4.40 -2.72
N VAL A 190 -39.17 3.18 -2.43
CA VAL A 190 -38.39 2.14 -1.75
C VAL A 190 -37.15 1.75 -2.55
N ALA A 191 -37.25 1.61 -3.87
CA ALA A 191 -36.11 1.29 -4.72
C ALA A 191 -35.01 2.37 -4.67
N ILE A 192 -35.40 3.65 -4.77
CA ILE A 192 -34.46 4.78 -4.68
C ILE A 192 -33.81 4.85 -3.31
N ILE A 193 -34.60 4.77 -2.23
CA ILE A 193 -34.09 4.81 -0.86
C ILE A 193 -33.13 3.64 -0.60
N ALA A 194 -33.41 2.44 -1.12
CA ALA A 194 -32.54 1.29 -0.98
C ALA A 194 -31.17 1.51 -1.62
N VAL A 195 -31.10 2.12 -2.81
CA VAL A 195 -29.82 2.41 -3.50
C VAL A 195 -29.05 3.50 -2.78
N LEU A 196 -29.70 4.63 -2.51
CA LEU A 196 -29.05 5.77 -1.84
C LEU A 196 -28.59 5.37 -0.44
N GLY A 197 -29.42 4.63 0.29
CA GLY A 197 -29.11 4.09 1.60
C GLY A 197 -27.93 3.12 1.58
N ALA A 198 -27.88 2.22 0.60
CA ALA A 198 -26.76 1.27 0.46
C ALA A 198 -25.44 1.98 0.13
N ASP A 199 -25.43 2.91 -0.82
CA ASP A 199 -24.22 3.66 -1.20
C ASP A 199 -23.75 4.57 -0.06
N PHE A 200 -24.69 5.22 0.65
CA PHE A 200 -24.38 6.06 1.80
C PHE A 200 -23.83 5.24 2.98
N ALA A 201 -24.49 4.14 3.34
CA ALA A 201 -24.03 3.24 4.39
C ALA A 201 -22.65 2.65 4.07
N HIS A 202 -22.39 2.30 2.81
CA HIS A 202 -21.10 1.82 2.35
C HIS A 202 -19.98 2.87 2.54
N ARG A 203 -20.23 4.13 2.12
CA ARG A 203 -19.27 5.23 2.32
C ARG A 203 -18.97 5.46 3.80
N LEU A 204 -19.99 5.53 4.64
CA LEU A 204 -19.82 5.70 6.09
C LEU A 204 -19.06 4.54 6.73
N HIS A 205 -19.35 3.31 6.31
CA HIS A 205 -18.64 2.14 6.81
C HIS A 205 -17.15 2.19 6.46
N ILE A 206 -16.79 2.56 5.23
CA ILE A 206 -15.38 2.69 4.82
C ILE A 206 -14.68 3.77 5.63
N GLU A 207 -15.30 4.94 5.82
CA GLU A 207 -14.71 6.03 6.58
C GLU A 207 -14.46 5.66 8.04
N ARG A 208 -15.46 5.05 8.70
CA ARG A 208 -15.35 4.59 10.08
C ARG A 208 -14.26 3.56 10.22
N THR A 209 -14.22 2.54 9.35
CA THR A 209 -13.24 1.46 9.42
C THR A 209 -11.82 1.96 9.13
N ALA A 210 -11.63 2.86 8.15
CA ALA A 210 -10.33 3.44 7.86
C ALA A 210 -9.83 4.34 9.01
N ASN A 211 -10.69 5.23 9.52
CA ASN A 211 -10.31 6.13 10.62
C ASN A 211 -10.05 5.33 11.91
N ALA A 212 -10.86 4.32 12.24
CA ALA A 212 -10.65 3.45 13.39
C ALA A 212 -9.30 2.72 13.32
N PHE A 213 -8.90 2.24 12.15
CA PHE A 213 -7.59 1.61 11.95
C PHE A 213 -6.45 2.61 12.18
N VAL A 214 -6.55 3.82 11.64
CA VAL A 214 -5.55 4.89 11.83
C VAL A 214 -5.43 5.26 13.31
N HIS A 215 -6.55 5.45 14.01
CA HIS A 215 -6.55 5.72 15.45
C HIS A 215 -5.88 4.58 16.23
N SER A 216 -6.17 3.33 15.88
CA SER A 216 -5.56 2.15 16.52
C SER A 216 -4.04 2.12 16.29
N ALA A 217 -3.57 2.43 15.08
CA ALA A 217 -2.15 2.51 14.77
C ALA A 217 -1.45 3.64 15.53
N LYS A 218 -2.06 4.84 15.61
CA LYS A 218 -1.54 5.97 16.39
C LYS A 218 -1.44 5.64 17.88
N GLN A 219 -2.48 5.05 18.46
CA GLN A 219 -2.49 4.65 19.87
C GLN A 219 -1.42 3.59 20.16
N ALA A 220 -1.21 2.63 19.27
CA ALA A 220 -0.14 1.63 19.43
C ALA A 220 1.26 2.26 19.45
N LYS A 221 1.50 3.29 18.62
CA LYS A 221 2.76 4.05 18.60
C LYS A 221 2.97 4.85 19.89
N LEU A 222 1.93 5.55 20.36
CA LEU A 222 1.98 6.29 21.63
C LEU A 222 2.23 5.37 22.83
N ARG A 223 1.58 4.20 22.90
CA ARG A 223 1.82 3.22 23.97
C ARG A 223 3.27 2.72 23.99
N LYS A 224 3.90 2.51 22.83
CA LYS A 224 5.32 2.13 22.76
C LYS A 224 6.23 3.25 23.25
N MET A 225 5.96 4.50 22.86
CA MET A 225 6.73 5.65 23.32
C MET A 225 6.60 5.83 24.84
N ASN A 226 5.39 5.76 25.38
CA ASN A 226 5.17 5.89 26.83
C ASN A 226 5.89 4.78 27.61
N LYS A 227 5.89 3.54 27.12
CA LYS A 227 6.66 2.45 27.75
C LYS A 227 8.17 2.73 27.78
N LEU A 228 8.72 3.25 26.68
CA LEU A 228 10.14 3.61 26.58
C LEU A 228 10.49 4.76 27.53
N VAL A 229 9.65 5.80 27.60
CA VAL A 229 9.85 6.94 28.50
C VAL A 229 9.76 6.49 29.96
N ILE A 230 8.77 5.67 30.32
CA ILE A 230 8.64 5.12 31.69
C ILE A 230 9.86 4.25 32.03
N SER A 231 10.33 3.39 31.12
CA SER A 231 11.56 2.60 31.36
C SER A 231 12.80 3.46 31.54
N ALA A 232 12.92 4.56 30.77
CA ALA A 232 14.04 5.49 30.90
C ALA A 232 13.97 6.27 32.24
N LEU A 233 12.78 6.71 32.64
CA LEU A 233 12.57 7.39 33.93
C LEU A 233 12.88 6.47 35.11
N LEU A 234 12.43 5.20 35.07
CA LEU A 234 12.74 4.22 36.12
C LEU A 234 14.25 3.92 36.22
N CYS A 235 14.95 3.82 35.09
CA CYS A 235 16.42 3.69 35.09
C CYS A 235 17.09 4.92 35.70
N SER A 236 16.61 6.13 35.40
CA SER A 236 17.18 7.37 35.96
C SER A 236 16.97 7.48 37.47
N SER A 237 15.82 7.06 38.01
CA SER A 237 15.57 7.06 39.46
C SER A 237 16.40 6.02 40.21
N LEU A 238 16.65 4.85 39.60
CA LEU A 238 17.52 3.83 40.19
C LEU A 238 18.98 4.30 40.24
N LEU A 239 19.45 5.04 39.23
CA LEU A 239 20.80 5.62 39.22
C LEU A 239 21.00 6.67 40.33
N VAL A 240 19.98 7.49 40.61
CA VAL A 240 20.05 8.49 41.69
C VAL A 240 20.08 7.84 43.08
N HIS A 241 19.40 6.70 43.25
CA HIS A 241 19.38 6.03 44.56
C HIS A 241 20.70 5.30 44.88
N CYS A 242 21.42 4.78 43.87
CA CYS A 242 22.72 4.12 44.07
C CYS A 242 23.89 5.09 44.38
N THR A 243 23.74 6.40 44.15
CA THR A 243 24.80 7.38 44.46
C THR A 243 24.83 7.84 45.92
N SER A 244 23.87 7.41 46.76
CA SER A 244 23.74 7.86 48.16
C SER A 244 24.54 7.03 49.18
N GLU A 245 25.11 5.88 48.79
CA GLU A 245 25.74 4.93 49.70
C GLU A 245 27.06 4.41 49.10
N ASN A 246 28.12 5.22 49.14
CA ASN A 246 29.51 4.74 49.30
C ASN A 246 30.52 5.87 49.18
N THR A 247 31.24 6.12 50.28
CA THR A 247 32.50 6.87 50.34
C THR A 247 33.65 6.05 49.74
N VAL A 248 33.62 5.82 48.43
CA VAL A 248 34.73 5.18 47.69
C VAL A 248 35.13 6.10 46.53
N ARG A 249 36.45 6.27 46.33
CA ARG A 249 37.06 7.22 45.38
C ARG A 249 36.28 7.30 44.05
N PRO A 250 35.73 8.47 43.70
CA PRO A 250 34.69 8.61 42.69
C PRO A 250 35.14 8.23 41.27
N GLU A 251 36.42 8.39 40.93
CA GLU A 251 36.91 8.14 39.57
C GLU A 251 36.87 6.67 39.14
N LYS A 252 37.27 5.74 40.01
CA LYS A 252 37.28 4.30 39.66
C LYS A 252 35.88 3.70 39.61
N VAL A 253 34.99 4.18 40.48
CA VAL A 253 33.59 3.76 40.49
C VAL A 253 32.85 4.34 39.28
N GLN A 254 33.08 5.60 38.92
CA GLN A 254 32.50 6.18 37.69
C GLN A 254 32.95 5.44 36.43
N GLN A 255 34.24 5.11 36.30
CA GLN A 255 34.72 4.35 35.14
C GLN A 255 34.13 2.93 35.08
N ALA A 256 34.04 2.23 36.21
CA ALA A 256 33.44 0.90 36.27
C ALA A 256 31.94 0.92 35.97
N VAL A 257 31.21 1.91 36.49
CA VAL A 257 29.77 2.09 36.23
C VAL A 257 29.52 2.45 34.77
N MET A 258 30.29 3.38 34.19
CA MET A 258 30.17 3.73 32.77
C MET A 258 30.48 2.54 31.85
N ALA A 259 31.51 1.75 32.17
CA ALA A 259 31.83 0.55 31.40
C ALA A 259 30.71 -0.50 31.48
N LYS A 260 30.09 -0.68 32.65
CA LYS A 260 28.99 -1.63 32.84
C LYS A 260 27.71 -1.17 32.14
N ILE A 261 27.39 0.13 32.20
CA ILE A 261 26.27 0.73 31.46
C ILE A 261 26.49 0.60 29.95
N ALA A 262 27.70 0.86 29.45
CA ALA A 262 28.02 0.70 28.02
C ALA A 262 27.86 -0.76 27.57
N LEU A 263 28.29 -1.72 28.39
CA LEU A 263 28.15 -3.16 28.10
C LEU A 263 26.68 -3.60 28.11
N GLU A 264 25.89 -3.16 29.08
CA GLU A 264 24.45 -3.45 29.14
C GLU A 264 23.68 -2.80 27.98
N GLN A 265 24.00 -1.56 27.62
CA GLN A 265 23.42 -0.90 26.45
C GLN A 265 23.76 -1.66 25.17
N GLN A 266 24.99 -2.16 25.05
CA GLN A 266 25.41 -2.95 23.90
C GLN A 266 24.69 -4.31 23.85
N GLN A 267 24.49 -4.98 24.99
CA GLN A 267 23.72 -6.22 25.08
C GLN A 267 22.23 -6.00 24.79
N GLN A 268 21.64 -4.92 25.28
CA GLN A 268 20.26 -4.53 24.99
C GLN A 268 20.07 -4.19 23.50
N LEU A 269 21.03 -3.48 22.90
CA LEU A 269 21.03 -3.22 21.46
C LEU A 269 21.13 -4.53 20.67
N GLN A 270 21.99 -5.46 21.07
CA GLN A 270 22.10 -6.76 20.40
C GLN A 270 20.83 -7.61 20.52
N THR A 271 20.20 -7.65 21.70
CA THR A 271 18.94 -8.38 21.91
C THR A 271 17.77 -7.73 21.17
N CYS A 272 17.65 -6.40 21.19
CA CYS A 272 16.68 -5.69 20.35
C CYS A 272 16.92 -5.99 18.87
N ARG A 273 18.17 -5.96 18.42
CA ARG A 273 18.53 -6.20 17.01
C ARG A 273 18.16 -7.63 16.59
N LYS A 274 18.45 -8.63 17.43
CA LYS A 274 18.03 -10.04 17.22
C LYS A 274 16.51 -10.18 17.16
N ALA A 275 15.78 -9.61 18.13
CA ALA A 275 14.33 -9.68 18.18
C ALA A 275 13.65 -8.95 16.99
N THR A 276 14.23 -7.85 16.51
CA THR A 276 13.76 -7.20 15.27
C THR A 276 14.07 -8.04 14.04
N TRP A 277 15.22 -8.72 14.00
CA TRP A 277 15.60 -9.61 12.89
C TRP A 277 14.68 -10.83 12.82
N GLU A 278 14.36 -11.47 13.95
CA GLU A 278 13.42 -12.58 14.01
C GLU A 278 12.01 -12.18 13.55
N LYS A 279 11.55 -10.98 13.93
CA LYS A 279 10.25 -10.46 13.46
C LYS A 279 10.25 -10.14 11.98
N ALA A 280 11.36 -9.63 11.45
CA ALA A 280 11.52 -9.37 10.02
C ALA A 280 11.53 -10.69 9.23
N ASN A 281 12.24 -11.71 9.71
CA ASN A 281 12.23 -13.05 9.10
C ASN A 281 10.85 -13.70 9.16
N ALA A 282 10.18 -13.68 10.32
CA ALA A 282 8.83 -14.21 10.44
C ALA A 282 7.84 -13.48 9.52
N PHE A 283 8.05 -12.18 9.30
CA PHE A 283 7.28 -11.41 8.32
C PHE A 283 7.55 -11.90 6.89
N VAL A 284 8.82 -12.01 6.48
CA VAL A 284 9.22 -12.53 5.16
C VAL A 284 8.66 -13.95 4.94
N ASP A 285 8.78 -14.84 5.91
CA ASP A 285 8.24 -16.21 5.84
C ASP A 285 6.73 -16.23 5.73
N SER A 286 6.01 -15.36 6.46
CA SER A 286 4.56 -15.26 6.36
C SER A 286 4.11 -14.76 4.98
N VAL A 287 4.87 -13.85 4.37
CA VAL A 287 4.63 -13.36 3.02
C VAL A 287 4.91 -14.45 1.99
N LEU A 288 6.02 -15.18 2.11
CA LEU A 288 6.37 -16.31 1.23
C LEU A 288 5.36 -17.46 1.33
N LEU A 289 4.93 -17.84 2.53
CA LEU A 289 3.90 -18.87 2.75
C LEU A 289 2.54 -18.44 2.20
N SER A 290 2.18 -17.16 2.31
CA SER A 290 0.95 -16.64 1.72
C SER A 290 0.97 -16.72 0.19
N ARG A 291 2.16 -16.53 -0.42
CA ARG A 291 2.39 -16.65 -1.87
C ARG A 291 2.31 -18.10 -2.35
N ALA A 292 2.93 -19.04 -1.62
CA ALA A 292 2.84 -20.47 -1.93
C ALA A 292 1.39 -21.02 -1.86
N LYS A 293 0.57 -20.46 -0.95
CA LYS A 293 -0.84 -20.86 -0.79
C LYS A 293 -1.75 -20.29 -1.89
N THR A 294 -1.41 -19.13 -2.44
CA THR A 294 -2.10 -18.57 -3.62
C THR A 294 -1.75 -19.32 -4.90
N ASP A 295 -0.53 -19.84 -5.03
CA ASP A 295 -0.13 -20.63 -6.21
C ASP A 295 -0.76 -22.04 -6.22
N THR A 296 -1.01 -22.64 -5.06
CA THR A 296 -1.60 -23.99 -4.95
C THR A 296 -3.12 -24.03 -5.12
N THR A 297 -3.83 -22.90 -5.01
CA THR A 297 -5.30 -22.82 -5.19
C THR A 297 -5.72 -22.29 -6.56
N GLY A 298 -4.77 -22.11 -7.48
CA GLY A 298 -4.94 -21.47 -8.78
C GLY A 298 -4.84 -22.38 -10.01
N PHE A 299 -5.14 -23.68 -9.93
CA PHE A 299 -5.44 -24.49 -11.13
C PHE A 299 -6.87 -24.20 -11.62
N TYR A 300 -7.17 -22.94 -11.92
CA TYR A 300 -8.27 -22.60 -12.80
C TYR A 300 -7.73 -22.59 -14.22
N SER A 301 -8.19 -23.53 -15.02
CA SER A 301 -7.98 -23.62 -16.47
C SER A 301 -8.03 -22.24 -17.13
N TYR A 302 -6.85 -21.72 -17.45
CA TYR A 302 -6.69 -20.52 -18.25
C TYR A 302 -7.07 -20.91 -19.68
N ARG A 303 -8.27 -20.57 -20.13
CA ARG A 303 -8.54 -20.60 -21.57
C ARG A 303 -7.56 -19.60 -22.20
N PRO A 304 -6.74 -19.99 -23.18
CA PRO A 304 -5.95 -19.02 -23.92
C PRO A 304 -6.92 -18.06 -24.58
N GLN A 305 -6.92 -16.80 -24.12
CA GLN A 305 -7.55 -15.74 -24.88
C GLN A 305 -6.80 -15.68 -26.22
N LYS A 306 -7.53 -15.88 -27.33
CA LYS A 306 -6.97 -15.70 -28.67
C LYS A 306 -6.25 -14.35 -28.72
N PRO A 307 -5.06 -14.28 -29.34
CA PRO A 307 -4.35 -13.02 -29.49
C PRO A 307 -5.30 -12.02 -30.15
N ILE A 308 -5.65 -10.98 -29.39
CA ILE A 308 -6.35 -9.82 -29.94
C ILE A 308 -5.37 -9.26 -30.96
N LYS A 309 -5.71 -9.36 -32.25
CA LYS A 309 -4.94 -8.72 -33.31
C LYS A 309 -4.80 -7.24 -32.91
N PRO A 310 -3.57 -6.69 -32.86
CA PRO A 310 -3.39 -5.28 -32.56
C PRO A 310 -4.15 -4.50 -33.63
N THR A 311 -5.27 -3.90 -33.23
CA THR A 311 -5.84 -2.81 -34.01
C THR A 311 -4.85 -1.68 -33.84
N ILE A 312 -4.13 -1.37 -34.91
CA ILE A 312 -3.23 -0.22 -34.99
C ILE A 312 -4.14 1.01 -34.91
N LEU A 313 -4.49 1.39 -33.67
CA LEU A 313 -4.89 2.75 -33.38
C LEU A 313 -3.59 3.54 -33.40
N THR A 314 -3.43 4.37 -34.42
CA THR A 314 -2.49 5.48 -34.44
C THR A 314 -2.71 6.27 -33.14
N ALA A 315 -1.82 6.05 -32.18
CA ALA A 315 -1.89 6.66 -30.86
C ALA A 315 -1.49 8.13 -31.00
N ASP A 316 -2.47 9.02 -30.93
CA ASP A 316 -2.24 10.34 -30.35
C ASP A 316 -1.84 10.11 -28.89
N SER A 317 -0.55 10.24 -28.63
CA SER A 317 0.06 10.05 -27.31
C SER A 317 -0.25 11.23 -26.41
N THR A 318 -1.50 11.33 -25.96
CA THR A 318 -1.78 12.20 -24.80
C THR A 318 -1.21 11.52 -23.56
N PRO A 319 -0.27 12.14 -22.83
CA PRO A 319 0.31 11.56 -21.62
C PRO A 319 -0.80 11.29 -20.60
N VAL A 320 -0.85 10.05 -20.09
CA VAL A 320 -1.71 9.70 -18.96
C VAL A 320 -1.32 10.62 -17.81
N GLN A 321 -2.23 11.49 -17.39
CA GLN A 321 -1.95 12.38 -16.27
C GLN A 321 -1.65 11.54 -15.03
N PRO A 322 -0.53 11.77 -14.33
CA PRO A 322 -0.24 11.07 -13.10
C PRO A 322 -1.37 11.36 -12.11
N LEU A 323 -1.90 10.30 -11.48
CA LEU A 323 -3.06 10.34 -10.58
C LEU A 323 -2.81 11.18 -9.30
N PHE A 324 -1.58 11.65 -9.11
CA PHE A 324 -1.12 12.46 -7.99
C PHE A 324 -0.22 13.59 -8.54
N LYS A 325 -0.79 14.77 -8.74
CA LYS A 325 -0.07 16.05 -8.75
C LYS A 325 -0.40 16.80 -7.48
#